data_AF-A0A970X1W3-F1
#
_entry.id   AF-A0A970X1W3-F1
#
_cell.length_a   1.000
_cell.length_b   1.000
_cell.length_c   1.000
_cell.angle_alpha   90.00
_cell.angle_beta   90.00
_cell.angle_gamma   90.00
#
_symmetry.space_group_name_H-M   'P 1'
#
loop_
_entity.id
_entity.type
_entity.pdbx_description
1 polymer ?
#
loop_
_entity_poly.entity_id
_entity_poly.type
_entity_poly.pdbx_seq_one_letter_code
_entity_poly.pdbx_strand_id
1 'polypeptide(L)'
;MNRTFRLLIAFCLLALPAVSEMPPSLPVREAFNSPGRNAKPWTIWYWMHGCVSKEGVKADLEAMKAVGLEGAYLMPIRGVRTPSVYEPAIEQLTPAWWAMVRYTMEEAARLDLKLGMHLSDGFALAGGPWITPALSMQQVVWTKTLVKGGRSGRFFLPQPTTREGYYKDIAVFAYPAPRDMMLPDDSTAMLLVEAQPLPIRVTSADGQQDLSAKTLTYRSDSATWIQYEYAQPFLCRSVVTRVNGTNLQSHRLRVEASHDGVHFRTVAQLEPPRHGWQNTGFDVTHAIPPTRARFFRFHWTPEGTLPGAEDYDNAKWSPRLRLTGLHLSAEPLIHQFEGKNASVWRLAHPVTEGAKSTANWVPQDQLINLTDKLQADGSLRWTPPKGQWVLLRMGHTSTGMTNA
;
A
#
# COMPACT_ATOMS: atom_id res chain seq x y z
N MET A 1 58.30 -15.20 -37.12
CA MET A 1 58.12 -14.10 -36.12
C MET A 1 58.36 -12.78 -36.84
N ASN A 2 57.28 -12.20 -37.39
CA ASN A 2 57.34 -11.15 -38.40
C ASN A 2 57.40 -9.74 -37.78
N ARG A 3 58.21 -8.87 -38.38
CA ARG A 3 58.37 -7.44 -38.00
C ARG A 3 57.04 -6.69 -37.89
N THR A 4 56.00 -7.12 -38.62
CA THR A 4 54.63 -6.58 -38.56
C THR A 4 53.88 -6.89 -37.27
N PHE A 5 54.18 -7.99 -36.58
CA PHE A 5 53.51 -8.33 -35.30
C PHE A 5 54.07 -7.56 -34.10
N ARG A 6 55.32 -7.09 -34.18
CA ARG A 6 55.95 -6.25 -33.14
C ARG A 6 55.48 -4.79 -33.18
N LEU A 7 55.05 -4.29 -34.34
CA LEU A 7 54.52 -2.93 -34.49
C LEU A 7 53.09 -2.76 -33.97
N LEU A 8 52.26 -3.81 -34.04
CA LEU A 8 50.89 -3.76 -33.49
C LEU A 8 50.84 -3.76 -31.95
N ILE A 9 51.77 -4.46 -31.29
CA ILE A 9 51.86 -4.44 -29.82
C ILE A 9 52.40 -3.09 -29.30
N ALA A 10 53.25 -2.41 -30.07
CA ALA A 10 53.75 -1.09 -29.72
C ALA A 10 52.68 0.03 -29.87
N PHE A 11 51.72 -0.11 -30.78
CA PHE A 11 50.65 0.88 -30.97
C PHE A 11 49.51 0.74 -29.95
N CYS A 12 49.27 -0.48 -29.42
CA CYS A 12 48.29 -0.70 -28.35
C CYS A 12 48.77 -0.31 -26.94
N LEU A 13 50.07 -0.05 -26.74
CA LEU A 13 50.63 0.43 -25.46
C LEU A 13 50.69 1.96 -25.34
N LEU A 14 50.40 2.71 -26.42
CA LEU A 14 50.34 4.17 -26.44
C LEU A 14 48.92 4.76 -26.32
N ALA A 15 47.91 3.90 -26.21
CA ALA A 15 46.52 4.29 -25.99
C ALA A 15 46.01 3.84 -24.61
N LEU A 16 46.86 3.94 -23.58
CA LEU A 16 46.35 4.05 -22.22
C LEU A 16 45.52 5.34 -22.18
N PRO A 17 44.23 5.32 -21.81
CA PRO A 17 43.57 6.55 -21.46
C PRO A 17 44.44 7.17 -20.37
N ALA A 18 44.88 8.40 -20.57
CA ALA A 18 45.43 9.16 -19.47
C ALA A 18 44.39 9.03 -18.35
N VAL A 19 44.72 8.24 -17.33
CA VAL A 19 44.00 8.28 -16.07
C VAL A 19 44.16 9.73 -15.70
N SER A 20 43.09 10.51 -15.84
CA SER A 20 43.06 11.86 -15.34
C SER A 20 43.36 11.69 -13.86
N GLU A 21 44.62 11.93 -13.47
CA GLU A 21 44.95 12.14 -12.07
C GLU A 21 43.95 13.19 -11.61
N MET A 22 43.10 12.81 -10.65
CA MET A 22 42.24 13.79 -10.03
C MET A 22 43.18 14.91 -9.55
N PRO A 23 42.90 16.18 -9.88
CA PRO A 23 43.76 17.27 -9.48
C PRO A 23 44.04 17.13 -7.98
N PRO A 24 45.30 17.30 -7.54
CA PRO A 24 45.66 17.07 -6.14
C PRO A 24 44.70 17.86 -5.27
N SER A 25 44.01 17.15 -4.37
CA SER A 25 43.08 17.78 -3.44
C SER A 25 43.83 18.86 -2.67
N LEU A 26 43.25 20.07 -2.58
CA LEU A 26 43.78 21.12 -1.72
C LEU A 26 44.09 20.52 -0.33
N PRO A 27 45.22 20.89 0.31
CA PRO A 27 45.49 20.51 1.69
C PRO A 27 44.25 20.78 2.55
N VAL A 28 43.91 19.87 3.47
CA VAL A 28 42.65 19.96 4.27
C VAL A 28 42.47 21.33 4.92
N ARG A 29 43.57 21.94 5.41
CA ARG A 29 43.54 23.30 5.97
C ARG A 29 43.14 24.37 4.94
N GLU A 30 43.62 24.26 3.71
CA GLU A 30 43.29 25.18 2.63
C GLU A 30 41.86 24.97 2.13
N ALA A 31 41.43 23.72 1.93
CA ALA A 31 40.04 23.40 1.62
C ALA A 31 39.06 23.83 2.72
N PHE A 32 39.47 23.78 3.99
CA PHE A 32 38.66 24.24 5.12
C PHE A 32 38.58 25.77 5.19
N ASN A 33 39.70 26.47 4.98
CA ASN A 33 39.75 27.93 5.00
C ASN A 33 39.15 28.57 3.75
N SER A 34 39.10 27.85 2.62
CA SER A 34 38.59 28.33 1.33
C SER A 34 37.87 27.18 0.61
N PRO A 35 36.69 26.78 1.09
CA PRO A 35 35.95 25.67 0.52
C PRO A 35 35.56 25.93 -0.94
N GLY A 36 35.82 24.94 -1.80
CA GLY A 36 35.38 24.97 -3.19
C GLY A 36 33.86 24.87 -3.33
N ARG A 37 33.36 25.07 -4.56
CA ARG A 37 31.92 25.08 -4.88
C ARG A 37 31.16 23.84 -4.40
N ASN A 38 31.78 22.65 -4.48
CA ASN A 38 31.16 21.38 -4.09
C ASN A 38 30.90 21.24 -2.57
N ALA A 39 31.54 22.06 -1.73
CA ALA A 39 31.33 22.04 -0.29
C ALA A 39 30.21 23.01 0.16
N LYS A 40 29.68 23.82 -0.75
CA LYS A 40 28.65 24.80 -0.43
C LYS A 40 27.27 24.14 -0.34
N PRO A 41 26.43 24.59 0.59
CA PRO A 41 25.07 24.08 0.72
C PRO A 41 24.18 24.52 -0.46
N TRP A 42 23.08 23.81 -0.59
CA TRP A 42 21.98 24.10 -1.52
C TRP A 42 20.69 24.23 -0.73
N THR A 43 19.65 24.77 -1.35
CA THR A 43 18.31 24.87 -0.76
C THR A 43 17.23 24.25 -1.65
N ILE A 44 16.12 23.83 -1.05
CA ILE A 44 14.89 23.55 -1.78
C ILE A 44 14.13 24.86 -1.92
N TRP A 45 13.69 25.18 -3.13
CA TRP A 45 12.98 26.42 -3.42
C TRP A 45 11.61 26.12 -3.99
N TYR A 46 10.59 26.37 -3.17
CA TYR A 46 9.20 26.11 -3.50
C TYR A 46 8.52 27.34 -4.07
N TRP A 47 7.94 27.19 -5.24
CA TRP A 47 6.97 28.13 -5.80
C TRP A 47 5.56 27.69 -5.41
N MET A 48 4.96 28.42 -4.49
CA MET A 48 3.68 28.03 -3.90
C MET A 48 2.52 28.57 -4.72
N HIS A 49 1.57 27.70 -5.08
CA HIS A 49 0.23 28.10 -5.57
C HIS A 49 0.24 29.03 -6.79
N GLY A 50 1.20 28.86 -7.70
CA GLY A 50 1.37 29.74 -8.87
C GLY A 50 1.67 31.21 -8.53
N CYS A 51 2.04 31.53 -7.30
CA CYS A 51 2.32 32.89 -6.86
C CYS A 51 3.81 33.22 -7.05
N VAL A 52 4.19 33.67 -8.25
CA VAL A 52 5.60 33.92 -8.62
C VAL A 52 5.73 35.23 -9.40
N SER A 53 6.75 36.03 -9.07
CA SER A 53 7.07 37.28 -9.78
C SER A 53 8.56 37.34 -10.14
N LYS A 54 8.90 38.16 -11.15
CA LYS A 54 10.29 38.35 -11.55
C LYS A 54 11.09 39.04 -10.46
N GLU A 55 10.47 40.02 -9.79
CA GLU A 55 11.06 40.78 -8.70
C GLU A 55 11.41 39.85 -7.53
N GLY A 56 10.49 38.94 -7.17
CA GLY A 56 10.72 37.94 -6.12
C GLY A 56 11.81 36.94 -6.51
N VAL A 57 11.77 36.40 -7.73
CA VAL A 57 12.80 35.48 -8.26
C VAL A 57 14.19 36.10 -8.19
N LYS A 58 14.33 37.35 -8.62
CA LYS A 58 15.61 38.06 -8.58
C LYS A 58 16.09 38.25 -7.14
N ALA A 59 15.22 38.75 -6.27
CA ALA A 59 15.55 38.99 -4.86
C ALA A 59 15.97 37.69 -4.15
N ASP A 60 15.24 36.59 -4.38
CA ASP A 60 15.55 35.28 -3.82
C ASP A 60 16.93 34.79 -4.26
N LEU A 61 17.23 34.82 -5.56
CA LEU A 61 18.52 34.34 -6.08
C LEU A 61 19.70 35.23 -5.64
N GLU A 62 19.52 36.55 -5.60
CA GLU A 62 20.52 37.47 -5.08
C GLU A 62 20.80 37.21 -3.59
N ALA A 63 19.76 36.95 -2.80
CA ALA A 63 19.89 36.57 -1.40
C ALA A 63 20.62 35.23 -1.24
N MET A 64 20.25 34.21 -2.03
CA MET A 64 20.91 32.90 -2.04
C MET A 64 22.41 33.03 -2.32
N LYS A 65 22.78 33.85 -3.31
CA LYS A 65 24.19 34.13 -3.64
C LYS A 65 24.90 34.84 -2.50
N ALA A 66 24.28 35.85 -1.91
CA ALA A 66 24.85 36.66 -0.84
C ALA A 66 25.15 35.84 0.42
N VAL A 67 24.30 34.87 0.76
CA VAL A 67 24.52 33.96 1.91
C VAL A 67 25.42 32.76 1.58
N GLY A 68 25.94 32.68 0.36
CA GLY A 68 26.94 31.69 -0.04
C GLY A 68 26.39 30.33 -0.47
N LEU A 69 25.09 30.21 -0.82
CA LEU A 69 24.57 29.00 -1.45
C LEU A 69 25.16 28.82 -2.86
N GLU A 70 25.26 27.57 -3.28
CA GLU A 70 25.74 27.20 -4.61
C GLU A 70 24.61 26.96 -5.61
N GLY A 71 23.43 26.63 -5.11
CA GLY A 71 22.28 26.39 -5.96
C GLY A 71 21.00 26.11 -5.19
N ALA A 72 19.95 25.85 -5.97
CA ALA A 72 18.64 25.50 -5.46
C ALA A 72 17.96 24.43 -6.30
N TYR A 73 17.07 23.66 -5.68
CA TYR A 73 16.12 22.80 -6.37
C TYR A 73 14.78 23.51 -6.52
N LEU A 74 14.46 23.91 -7.74
CA LEU A 74 13.21 24.56 -8.09
C LEU A 74 12.10 23.53 -8.19
N MET A 75 11.12 23.64 -7.31
CA MET A 75 10.00 22.70 -7.22
C MET A 75 8.69 23.48 -7.01
N PRO A 76 7.85 23.65 -8.03
CA PRO A 76 6.52 24.25 -7.83
C PRO A 76 5.63 23.31 -7.00
N ILE A 77 4.86 23.88 -6.07
CA ILE A 77 3.99 23.15 -5.15
C ILE A 77 2.56 23.69 -5.26
N ARG A 78 1.67 22.82 -5.73
CA ARG A 78 0.25 23.07 -6.00
C ARG A 78 0.01 24.15 -7.07
N GLY A 79 -1.14 24.08 -7.74
CA GLY A 79 -1.58 25.06 -8.72
C GLY A 79 -2.20 26.32 -8.11
N VAL A 80 -2.70 27.20 -8.97
CA VAL A 80 -3.37 28.46 -8.60
C VAL A 80 -4.59 28.16 -7.73
N ARG A 81 -4.74 28.94 -6.65
CA ARG A 81 -5.92 28.87 -5.77
C ARG A 81 -7.02 29.79 -6.27
N THR A 82 -8.27 29.48 -5.94
CA THR A 82 -9.41 30.39 -6.15
C THR A 82 -10.01 30.78 -4.80
N PRO A 83 -10.02 32.09 -4.43
CA PRO A 83 -9.35 33.20 -5.13
C PRO A 83 -7.82 33.09 -5.05
N SER A 84 -7.10 33.73 -5.99
CA SER A 84 -5.65 33.75 -5.96
C SER A 84 -5.15 34.60 -4.78
N VAL A 85 -4.00 34.22 -4.23
CA VAL A 85 -3.33 35.00 -3.18
C VAL A 85 -2.43 36.09 -3.79
N TYR A 86 -2.07 35.95 -5.07
CA TYR A 86 -1.18 36.85 -5.81
C TYR A 86 -1.61 36.96 -7.27
N GLU A 87 -1.55 38.15 -7.85
CA GLU A 87 -1.89 38.40 -9.26
C GLU A 87 -0.75 39.13 -9.99
N PRO A 88 -0.39 38.73 -11.23
CA PRO A 88 -0.98 37.62 -11.98
C PRO A 88 -0.53 36.26 -11.44
N ALA A 89 -1.47 35.32 -11.34
CA ALA A 89 -1.15 33.94 -10.99
C ALA A 89 -0.58 33.17 -12.20
N ILE A 90 0.41 32.31 -11.96
CA ILE A 90 1.17 31.59 -12.99
C ILE A 90 1.03 30.08 -12.78
N GLU A 91 0.08 29.46 -13.47
CA GLU A 91 -0.20 28.03 -13.41
C GLU A 91 0.88 27.20 -14.13
N GLN A 92 1.29 26.08 -13.54
CA GLN A 92 2.30 25.17 -14.09
C GLN A 92 1.98 24.75 -15.53
N LEU A 93 3.05 24.54 -16.32
CA LEU A 93 3.01 24.13 -17.73
C LEU A 93 2.40 25.15 -18.71
N THR A 94 1.84 26.27 -18.25
CA THR A 94 1.40 27.36 -19.13
C THR A 94 2.60 28.09 -19.77
N PRO A 95 2.40 28.81 -20.89
CA PRO A 95 3.47 29.62 -21.49
C PRO A 95 4.06 30.67 -20.52
N ALA A 96 3.23 31.25 -19.64
CA ALA A 96 3.67 32.21 -18.63
C ALA A 96 4.59 31.54 -17.60
N TRP A 97 4.29 30.31 -17.18
CA TRP A 97 5.14 29.55 -16.27
C TRP A 97 6.48 29.22 -16.89
N TRP A 98 6.50 28.74 -18.14
CA TRP A 98 7.76 28.48 -18.85
C TRP A 98 8.59 29.76 -19.07
N ALA A 99 7.94 30.91 -19.27
CA ALA A 99 8.63 32.19 -19.34
C ALA A 99 9.27 32.57 -17.99
N MET A 100 8.60 32.29 -16.87
CA MET A 100 9.15 32.52 -15.54
C MET A 100 10.32 31.57 -15.26
N VAL A 101 10.20 30.28 -15.58
CA VAL A 101 11.31 29.31 -15.45
C VAL A 101 12.53 29.75 -16.26
N ARG A 102 12.33 30.24 -17.49
CA ARG A 102 13.42 30.79 -18.31
C ARG A 102 14.10 31.97 -17.63
N TYR A 103 13.31 32.95 -17.17
CA TYR A 103 13.84 34.13 -16.46
C TYR A 103 14.65 33.73 -15.21
N THR A 104 14.16 32.74 -14.46
CA THR A 104 14.86 32.18 -13.30
C THR A 104 16.19 31.55 -13.67
N MET A 105 16.25 30.79 -14.76
CA MET A 105 17.51 30.20 -15.25
C MET A 105 18.51 31.27 -15.71
N GLU A 106 18.03 32.33 -16.36
CA GLU A 106 18.85 33.48 -16.78
C GLU A 106 19.45 34.21 -15.56
N GLU A 107 18.65 34.49 -14.53
CA GLU A 107 19.13 35.14 -13.30
C GLU A 107 20.09 34.25 -12.49
N ALA A 108 19.83 32.94 -12.42
CA ALA A 108 20.75 32.00 -11.78
C ALA A 108 22.09 31.94 -12.52
N ALA A 109 22.08 31.92 -13.86
CA ALA A 109 23.28 31.96 -14.68
C ALA A 109 24.07 33.26 -14.47
N ARG A 110 23.38 34.42 -14.41
CA ARG A 110 23.98 35.74 -14.12
C ARG A 110 24.72 35.75 -12.78
N LEU A 111 24.20 35.05 -11.78
CA LEU A 111 24.77 34.96 -10.43
C LEU A 111 25.75 33.79 -10.23
N ASP A 112 25.99 32.99 -11.27
CA ASP A 112 26.74 31.74 -11.23
C ASP A 112 26.21 30.77 -10.14
N LEU A 113 24.88 30.68 -10.02
CA LEU A 113 24.17 29.66 -9.25
C LEU A 113 23.81 28.48 -10.15
N LYS A 114 23.65 27.30 -9.55
CA LYS A 114 23.18 26.09 -10.24
C LYS A 114 21.73 25.78 -9.84
N LEU A 115 20.97 25.24 -10.77
CA LEU A 115 19.58 24.84 -10.54
C LEU A 115 19.39 23.37 -10.84
N GLY A 116 18.66 22.69 -9.96
CA GLY A 116 18.04 21.39 -10.24
C GLY A 116 16.53 21.53 -10.27
N MET A 117 15.85 20.59 -10.92
CA MET A 117 14.39 20.47 -10.91
C MET A 117 14.00 19.05 -10.56
N HIS A 118 12.89 18.91 -9.86
CA HIS A 118 12.28 17.59 -9.62
C HIS A 118 11.69 17.04 -10.94
N LEU A 119 11.59 15.71 -11.03
CA LEU A 119 11.19 15.04 -12.28
C LEU A 119 9.70 15.17 -12.62
N SER A 120 8.87 15.53 -11.64
CA SER A 120 7.46 15.88 -11.80
C SER A 120 7.13 17.19 -11.06
N ASP A 121 5.98 17.80 -11.39
CA ASP A 121 5.37 18.83 -10.55
C ASP A 121 5.10 18.30 -9.13
N GLY A 122 5.13 19.19 -8.14
CA GLY A 122 5.00 18.83 -6.73
C GLY A 122 6.29 18.30 -6.10
N PHE A 123 6.15 17.62 -4.96
CA PHE A 123 7.29 17.17 -4.15
C PHE A 123 7.59 15.67 -4.26
N ALA A 124 6.66 14.88 -4.79
CA ALA A 124 6.86 13.47 -5.07
C ALA A 124 5.75 12.92 -5.99
N LEU A 125 5.95 11.91 -6.84
CA LEU A 125 7.24 11.34 -7.24
C LEU A 125 7.37 11.36 -8.76
N ALA A 126 6.44 10.76 -9.49
CA ALA A 126 6.53 10.58 -10.94
C ALA A 126 5.16 10.60 -11.64
N GLY A 127 4.33 11.57 -11.30
CA GLY A 127 2.99 11.75 -11.88
C GLY A 127 2.95 12.81 -12.98
N GLY A 128 1.92 12.75 -13.82
CA GLY A 128 1.65 13.78 -14.82
C GLY A 128 0.35 13.50 -15.59
N PRO A 129 -0.30 14.53 -16.15
CA PRO A 129 -1.60 14.39 -16.84
C PRO A 129 -1.53 13.53 -18.12
N TRP A 130 -0.33 13.28 -18.64
CA TRP A 130 -0.10 12.40 -19.79
C TRP A 130 -0.08 10.90 -19.43
N ILE A 131 -0.12 10.53 -18.14
CA ILE A 131 -0.11 9.14 -17.68
C ILE A 131 -1.55 8.62 -17.59
N THR A 132 -1.88 7.61 -18.41
CA THR A 132 -3.18 6.93 -18.35
C THR A 132 -3.20 5.88 -17.23
N PRO A 133 -4.38 5.41 -16.76
CA PRO A 133 -4.45 4.33 -15.77
C PRO A 133 -3.73 3.04 -16.18
N ALA A 134 -3.59 2.80 -17.49
CA ALA A 134 -2.85 1.66 -18.03
C ALA A 134 -1.32 1.80 -17.88
N LEU A 135 -0.81 3.04 -17.86
CA LEU A 135 0.62 3.37 -17.69
C LEU A 135 0.99 3.68 -16.23
N SER A 136 -0.02 3.84 -15.35
CA SER A 136 0.17 4.06 -13.91
C SER A 136 0.71 2.80 -13.20
N MET A 137 1.05 2.93 -11.92
CA MET A 137 1.39 1.79 -11.07
C MET A 137 0.22 0.80 -11.04
N GLN A 138 0.52 -0.49 -11.22
CA GLN A 138 -0.50 -1.54 -11.31
C GLN A 138 -0.59 -2.33 -10.00
N GLN A 139 -1.77 -2.86 -9.68
CA GLN A 139 -2.00 -3.80 -8.60
C GLN A 139 -2.84 -4.99 -9.07
N VAL A 140 -2.57 -6.17 -8.51
CA VAL A 140 -3.38 -7.37 -8.75
C VAL A 140 -4.65 -7.29 -7.89
N VAL A 141 -5.80 -7.56 -8.52
CA VAL A 141 -7.13 -7.57 -7.90
C VAL A 141 -7.85 -8.86 -8.28
N TRP A 142 -8.78 -9.32 -7.44
CA TRP A 142 -9.49 -10.57 -7.69
C TRP A 142 -10.90 -10.59 -7.12
N THR A 143 -11.70 -11.51 -7.67
CA THR A 143 -12.99 -11.93 -7.13
C THR A 143 -13.01 -13.44 -6.98
N LYS A 144 -13.78 -13.93 -6.01
CA LYS A 144 -14.01 -15.36 -5.79
C LYS A 144 -15.49 -15.66 -6.00
N THR A 145 -15.79 -16.79 -6.62
CA THR A 145 -17.16 -17.30 -6.78
C THR A 145 -17.17 -18.77 -6.46
N LEU A 146 -18.04 -19.17 -5.53
CA LEU A 146 -18.20 -20.57 -5.15
C LEU A 146 -19.22 -21.26 -6.08
N VAL A 147 -18.89 -22.45 -6.56
CA VAL A 147 -19.75 -23.23 -7.46
C VAL A 147 -19.82 -24.70 -7.07
N LYS A 148 -21.00 -25.30 -7.27
CA LYS A 148 -21.20 -26.75 -7.13
C LYS A 148 -20.79 -27.46 -8.43
N GLY A 149 -19.98 -28.50 -8.31
CA GLY A 149 -19.54 -29.30 -9.45
C GLY A 149 -20.44 -30.48 -9.79
N GLY A 150 -20.03 -31.22 -10.82
CA GLY A 150 -20.70 -32.43 -11.30
C GLY A 150 -21.70 -32.21 -12.45
N ARG A 151 -21.94 -30.96 -12.88
CA ARG A 151 -22.75 -30.64 -14.05
C ARG A 151 -22.13 -29.47 -14.83
N SER A 152 -22.29 -29.49 -16.15
CA SER A 152 -21.92 -28.35 -16.99
C SER A 152 -22.72 -27.12 -16.60
N GLY A 153 -22.05 -25.97 -16.48
CA GLY A 153 -22.65 -24.72 -16.09
C GLY A 153 -22.09 -23.53 -16.87
N ARG A 154 -22.89 -22.47 -16.95
CA ARG A 154 -22.44 -21.13 -17.34
C ARG A 154 -22.44 -20.27 -16.08
N PHE A 155 -21.25 -19.87 -15.65
CA PHE A 155 -21.05 -19.09 -14.43
C PHE A 155 -20.72 -17.65 -14.82
N PHE A 156 -21.38 -16.66 -14.21
CA PHE A 156 -21.02 -15.25 -14.40
C PHE A 156 -20.07 -14.83 -13.29
N LEU A 157 -18.83 -14.51 -13.64
CA LEU A 157 -17.80 -14.14 -12.67
C LEU A 157 -17.82 -12.62 -12.48
N PRO A 158 -18.03 -12.12 -11.24
CA PRO A 158 -17.97 -10.69 -10.97
C PRO A 158 -16.64 -10.11 -11.44
N GLN A 159 -16.68 -8.94 -12.10
CA GLN A 159 -15.46 -8.22 -12.46
C GLN A 159 -14.77 -7.74 -11.17
N PRO A 160 -13.46 -7.99 -11.01
CA PRO A 160 -12.68 -7.42 -9.92
C PRO A 160 -12.67 -5.89 -9.90
N THR A 161 -12.17 -5.33 -8.80
CA THR A 161 -12.07 -3.88 -8.61
C THR A 161 -11.48 -3.19 -9.84
N THR A 162 -12.20 -2.19 -10.32
CA THR A 162 -11.81 -1.37 -11.48
C THR A 162 -11.60 0.05 -10.96
N ARG A 163 -10.37 0.56 -11.02
CA ARG A 163 -10.06 1.95 -10.66
C ARG A 163 -9.93 2.77 -11.92
N GLU A 164 -10.48 3.98 -11.89
CA GLU A 164 -10.36 4.95 -13.00
C GLU A 164 -10.86 4.37 -14.34
N GLY A 165 -11.87 3.48 -14.29
CA GLY A 165 -12.43 2.82 -15.47
C GLY A 165 -11.50 1.80 -16.14
N TYR A 166 -10.36 1.45 -15.53
CA TYR A 166 -9.38 0.53 -16.10
C TYR A 166 -9.30 -0.79 -15.35
N TYR A 167 -9.34 -1.89 -16.10
CA TYR A 167 -9.15 -3.26 -15.61
C TYR A 167 -8.72 -4.16 -16.76
N LYS A 168 -7.87 -5.14 -16.49
CA LYS A 168 -7.54 -6.24 -17.41
C LYS A 168 -7.45 -7.56 -16.66
N ASP A 169 -8.07 -8.61 -17.21
CA ASP A 169 -7.91 -9.97 -16.72
C ASP A 169 -6.45 -10.44 -16.86
N ILE A 170 -5.99 -11.22 -15.88
CA ILE A 170 -4.71 -11.94 -15.91
C ILE A 170 -4.98 -13.43 -16.11
N ALA A 171 -5.81 -14.01 -15.24
CA ALA A 171 -6.07 -15.43 -15.23
C ALA A 171 -7.37 -15.76 -14.48
N VAL A 172 -7.99 -16.89 -14.86
CA VAL A 172 -9.06 -17.51 -14.08
C VAL A 172 -8.60 -18.87 -13.63
N PHE A 173 -8.64 -19.13 -12.33
CA PHE A 173 -8.32 -20.43 -11.74
C PHE A 173 -9.54 -21.04 -11.06
N ALA A 174 -9.59 -22.36 -11.01
CA ALA A 174 -10.48 -23.10 -10.14
C ALA A 174 -9.69 -24.00 -9.19
N TYR A 175 -10.09 -24.05 -7.93
CA TYR A 175 -9.54 -24.99 -6.96
C TYR A 175 -10.65 -25.55 -6.05
N PRO A 176 -10.47 -26.77 -5.49
CA PRO A 176 -11.45 -27.36 -4.58
C PRO A 176 -11.67 -26.47 -3.36
N ALA A 177 -12.92 -26.15 -3.07
CA ALA A 177 -13.25 -25.37 -1.87
C ALA A 177 -13.03 -26.24 -0.62
N PRO A 178 -12.38 -25.72 0.44
CA PRO A 178 -12.32 -26.40 1.73
C PRO A 178 -13.73 -26.75 2.23
N ARG A 179 -13.91 -27.96 2.78
CA ARG A 179 -15.25 -28.48 3.19
C ARG A 179 -16.02 -27.54 4.11
N ASP A 180 -15.32 -26.77 4.95
CA ASP A 180 -15.90 -25.86 5.93
C ASP A 180 -15.84 -24.38 5.52
N MET A 181 -15.63 -24.07 4.24
CA MET A 181 -15.53 -22.68 3.77
C MET A 181 -16.90 -21.96 3.77
N MET A 182 -18.01 -22.71 3.68
CA MET A 182 -19.35 -22.12 3.74
C MET A 182 -19.86 -22.02 5.17
N LEU A 183 -20.33 -20.82 5.52
CA LEU A 183 -21.35 -20.68 6.56
C LEU A 183 -22.66 -21.30 6.05
N PRO A 184 -23.44 -21.99 6.89
CA PRO A 184 -24.86 -22.21 6.60
C PRO A 184 -25.53 -20.87 6.27
N ASP A 185 -26.40 -20.85 5.25
CA ASP A 185 -27.09 -19.64 4.74
C ASP A 185 -27.84 -18.83 5.84
N ASP A 186 -28.16 -19.46 6.97
CA ASP A 186 -28.89 -18.89 8.12
C ASP A 186 -27.99 -18.50 9.32
N SER A 187 -26.67 -18.39 9.13
CA SER A 187 -25.74 -18.06 10.21
C SER A 187 -25.91 -16.61 10.67
N THR A 188 -26.68 -16.40 11.73
CA THR A 188 -26.80 -15.10 12.39
C THR A 188 -25.77 -14.98 13.52
N ALA A 189 -25.15 -13.80 13.60
CA ALA A 189 -24.30 -13.42 14.72
C ALA A 189 -24.86 -12.17 15.40
N MET A 190 -24.83 -12.12 16.73
CA MET A 190 -25.08 -10.90 17.49
C MET A 190 -23.75 -10.29 17.94
N LEU A 191 -23.65 -8.96 17.80
CA LEU A 191 -22.52 -8.21 18.31
C LEU A 191 -22.87 -7.60 19.67
N LEU A 192 -22.06 -7.91 20.67
CA LEU A 192 -22.15 -7.36 22.01
C LEU A 192 -20.87 -6.54 22.27
N VAL A 193 -21.04 -5.28 22.68
CA VAL A 193 -19.94 -4.43 23.13
C VAL A 193 -20.25 -3.99 24.55
N GLU A 194 -19.55 -4.56 25.53
CA GLU A 194 -19.46 -4.28 26.99
C GLU A 194 -20.73 -3.89 27.80
N ALA A 195 -21.84 -3.49 27.19
CA ALA A 195 -23.20 -3.37 27.73
C ALA A 195 -24.26 -2.99 26.67
N GLN A 196 -23.92 -2.64 25.42
CA GLN A 196 -24.90 -2.28 24.38
C GLN A 196 -24.93 -3.35 23.27
N PRO A 197 -26.01 -4.15 23.15
CA PRO A 197 -26.18 -5.02 22.00
C PRO A 197 -26.47 -4.17 20.76
N LEU A 198 -25.63 -4.31 19.73
CA LEU A 198 -25.93 -3.79 18.39
C LEU A 198 -26.34 -4.99 17.53
N PRO A 199 -27.63 -5.13 17.14
CA PRO A 199 -28.02 -6.18 16.24
C PRO A 199 -27.40 -5.91 14.86
N ILE A 200 -26.40 -6.70 14.50
CA ILE A 200 -25.81 -6.68 13.16
C ILE A 200 -26.33 -7.88 12.40
N ARG A 201 -26.99 -7.61 11.26
CA ARG A 201 -27.49 -8.68 10.41
C ARG A 201 -26.36 -9.20 9.54
N VAL A 202 -25.89 -10.40 9.84
CA VAL A 202 -24.94 -11.14 9.00
C VAL A 202 -25.62 -11.48 7.68
N THR A 203 -25.13 -10.92 6.58
CA THR A 203 -25.66 -11.21 5.24
C THR A 203 -24.51 -11.33 4.25
N SER A 204 -23.88 -12.50 4.16
CA SER A 204 -23.06 -12.84 3.00
C SER A 204 -22.86 -14.34 2.83
N ALA A 205 -23.01 -14.79 1.58
CA ALA A 205 -22.77 -16.16 1.15
C ALA A 205 -21.26 -16.51 1.01
N ASP A 206 -20.36 -15.56 1.28
CA ASP A 206 -18.90 -15.68 1.16
C ASP A 206 -18.18 -15.75 2.52
N GLY A 207 -18.93 -15.74 3.63
CA GLY A 207 -18.36 -15.82 4.97
C GLY A 207 -17.78 -14.51 5.50
N GLN A 208 -17.95 -13.38 4.79
CA GLN A 208 -17.53 -12.06 5.29
C GLN A 208 -18.57 -11.50 6.25
N GLN A 209 -18.36 -11.70 7.54
CA GLN A 209 -19.17 -11.11 8.60
C GLN A 209 -18.53 -9.78 9.03
N ASP A 210 -19.27 -8.70 9.23
CA ASP A 210 -18.63 -7.41 9.56
C ASP A 210 -19.48 -6.52 10.46
N LEU A 211 -18.81 -5.63 11.19
CA LEU A 211 -19.30 -4.35 11.69
C LEU A 211 -19.71 -3.37 10.57
N SER A 212 -19.45 -3.67 9.29
CA SER A 212 -19.74 -2.80 8.15
C SER A 212 -21.20 -2.76 7.71
N ALA A 213 -22.12 -2.47 8.62
CA ALA A 213 -23.09 -1.46 8.22
C ALA A 213 -22.25 -0.19 7.99
N LYS A 214 -22.22 0.34 6.75
CA LYS A 214 -21.31 1.41 6.26
C LYS A 214 -21.15 2.69 7.13
N THR A 215 -21.80 2.76 8.29
CA THR A 215 -21.90 3.88 9.22
C THR A 215 -21.33 3.62 10.62
N LEU A 216 -20.97 2.39 11.02
CA LEU A 216 -20.52 2.12 12.38
C LEU A 216 -18.98 2.09 12.49
N THR A 217 -18.40 3.09 13.14
CA THR A 217 -17.00 3.08 13.62
C THR A 217 -17.01 2.80 15.11
N TYR A 218 -16.42 1.69 15.55
CA TYR A 218 -16.22 1.45 16.97
C TYR A 218 -14.97 2.18 17.46
N ARG A 219 -15.05 2.77 18.65
CA ARG A 219 -13.98 3.52 19.29
C ARG A 219 -13.94 3.21 20.78
N SER A 220 -12.75 3.12 21.33
CA SER A 220 -12.55 3.11 22.78
C SER A 220 -11.23 3.80 23.15
N ASP A 221 -11.22 4.50 24.28
CA ASP A 221 -10.05 5.08 24.92
C ASP A 221 -9.62 4.32 26.19
N SER A 222 -10.44 3.37 26.66
CA SER A 222 -10.14 2.47 27.79
C SER A 222 -10.23 1.00 27.39
N ALA A 223 -9.58 0.12 28.16
CA ALA A 223 -9.63 -1.32 27.92
C ALA A 223 -11.08 -1.81 27.80
N THR A 224 -11.35 -2.67 26.82
CA THR A 224 -12.71 -3.08 26.46
C THR A 224 -12.71 -4.43 25.76
N TRP A 225 -13.89 -4.92 25.37
CA TRP A 225 -14.04 -6.09 24.51
C TRP A 225 -15.21 -5.98 23.54
N ILE A 226 -15.07 -6.69 22.43
CA ILE A 226 -16.11 -6.89 21.41
C ILE A 226 -16.42 -8.39 21.35
N GLN A 227 -17.68 -8.79 21.40
CA GLN A 227 -18.08 -10.20 21.33
C GLN A 227 -19.01 -10.47 20.15
N TYR A 228 -18.74 -11.57 19.47
CA TYR A 228 -19.60 -12.19 18.48
C TYR A 228 -20.23 -13.44 19.09
N GLU A 229 -21.54 -13.54 19.04
CA GLU A 229 -22.30 -14.74 19.40
C GLU A 229 -22.97 -15.31 18.16
N TYR A 230 -22.66 -16.57 17.83
CA TYR A 230 -23.29 -17.32 16.75
C TYR A 230 -24.38 -18.24 17.27
N ALA A 231 -25.45 -18.37 16.47
CA ALA A 231 -26.53 -19.32 16.72
C ALA A 231 -26.00 -20.78 16.80
N GLN A 232 -25.00 -21.12 15.99
CA GLN A 232 -24.35 -22.43 15.95
C GLN A 232 -22.82 -22.30 16.00
N PRO A 233 -22.08 -23.33 16.46
CA PRO A 233 -20.62 -23.27 16.51
C PRO A 233 -19.98 -22.97 15.13
N PHE A 234 -19.38 -21.79 15.03
CA PHE A 234 -18.67 -21.30 13.85
C PHE A 234 -17.20 -21.72 13.88
N LEU A 235 -16.65 -22.12 12.74
CA LEU A 235 -15.22 -22.39 12.60
C LEU A 235 -14.50 -21.14 12.07
N CYS A 236 -13.70 -20.51 12.91
CA CYS A 236 -12.87 -19.37 12.55
C CYS A 236 -11.42 -19.81 12.29
N ARG A 237 -10.83 -19.34 11.19
CA ARG A 237 -9.42 -19.54 10.83
C ARG A 237 -8.67 -18.23 10.62
N SER A 238 -9.37 -17.14 10.32
CA SER A 238 -8.77 -15.83 10.14
C SER A 238 -9.67 -14.71 10.65
N VAL A 239 -9.03 -13.63 11.11
CA VAL A 239 -9.66 -12.40 11.55
C VAL A 239 -9.13 -11.25 10.69
N VAL A 240 -10.00 -10.51 10.02
CA VAL A 240 -9.61 -9.35 9.21
C VAL A 240 -10.03 -8.07 9.93
N THR A 241 -9.08 -7.22 10.23
CA THR A 241 -9.34 -5.90 10.86
C THR A 241 -9.34 -4.82 9.77
N ARG A 242 -10.38 -3.98 9.77
CA ARG A 242 -10.55 -2.87 8.82
C ARG A 242 -10.65 -1.54 9.55
N VAL A 243 -10.00 -0.53 8.98
CA VAL A 243 -9.93 0.83 9.53
C VAL A 243 -10.12 1.86 8.43
N ASN A 244 -10.75 2.99 8.75
CA ASN A 244 -10.67 4.19 7.93
C ASN A 244 -9.47 5.05 8.40
N GLY A 245 -8.53 5.30 7.49
CA GLY A 245 -7.21 5.86 7.82
C GLY A 245 -6.29 4.80 8.39
N THR A 246 -5.63 5.07 9.52
CA THR A 246 -4.76 4.13 10.21
C THR A 246 -5.16 3.95 11.68
N ASN A 247 -4.94 2.78 12.27
CA ASN A 247 -5.08 2.57 13.71
C ASN A 247 -4.32 1.32 14.17
N LEU A 248 -3.18 1.52 14.83
CA LEU A 248 -2.37 0.41 15.34
C LEU A 248 -3.16 -0.51 16.29
N GLN A 249 -3.97 0.09 17.16
CA GLN A 249 -4.66 -0.60 18.25
C GLN A 249 -5.66 -1.66 17.75
N SER A 250 -6.26 -1.43 16.57
CA SER A 250 -7.17 -2.37 15.92
C SER A 250 -6.52 -3.73 15.60
N HIS A 251 -5.20 -3.78 15.49
CA HIS A 251 -4.43 -4.98 15.15
C HIS A 251 -3.82 -5.66 16.40
N ARG A 252 -4.18 -5.21 17.61
CA ARG A 252 -3.64 -5.69 18.90
C ARG A 252 -4.68 -6.43 19.76
N LEU A 253 -5.78 -6.87 19.16
CA LEU A 253 -6.85 -7.54 19.90
C LEU A 253 -6.38 -8.90 20.42
N ARG A 254 -6.74 -9.26 21.65
CA ARG A 254 -6.61 -10.65 22.13
C ARG A 254 -7.89 -11.39 21.82
N VAL A 255 -7.78 -12.49 21.07
CA VAL A 255 -8.89 -13.33 20.65
C VAL A 255 -9.10 -14.44 21.68
N GLU A 256 -10.31 -14.52 22.20
CA GLU A 256 -10.78 -15.58 23.08
C GLU A 256 -12.01 -16.25 22.47
N ALA A 257 -12.24 -17.52 22.79
CA ALA A 257 -13.39 -18.27 22.29
C ALA A 257 -14.04 -19.10 23.38
N SER A 258 -15.35 -19.31 23.26
CA SER A 258 -16.16 -20.08 24.21
C SER A 258 -17.29 -20.86 23.51
N HIS A 259 -17.65 -22.00 24.09
CA HIS A 259 -18.81 -22.79 23.66
C HIS A 259 -20.10 -22.40 24.39
N ASP A 260 -20.00 -21.89 25.62
CA ASP A 260 -21.11 -21.64 26.53
C ASP A 260 -21.34 -20.14 26.84
N GLY A 261 -20.41 -19.27 26.43
CA GLY A 261 -20.49 -17.83 26.66
C GLY A 261 -20.03 -17.41 28.05
N VAL A 262 -19.52 -18.34 28.87
CA VAL A 262 -19.05 -18.11 30.24
C VAL A 262 -17.58 -18.45 30.37
N HIS A 263 -17.17 -19.65 29.93
CA HIS A 263 -15.79 -20.10 30.03
C HIS A 263 -15.05 -19.82 28.73
N PHE A 264 -14.16 -18.83 28.76
CA PHE A 264 -13.35 -18.42 27.62
C PHE A 264 -11.94 -19.00 27.71
N ARG A 265 -11.42 -19.42 26.55
CA ARG A 265 -10.01 -19.78 26.36
C ARG A 265 -9.36 -18.83 25.38
N THR A 266 -8.11 -18.46 25.64
CA THR A 266 -7.29 -17.68 24.70
C THR A 266 -7.03 -18.49 23.43
N VAL A 267 -7.20 -17.84 22.28
CA VAL A 267 -6.94 -18.39 20.95
C VAL A 267 -5.67 -17.81 20.36
N ALA A 268 -5.55 -16.47 20.36
CA ALA A 268 -4.40 -15.77 19.79
C ALA A 268 -4.30 -14.34 20.36
N GLN A 269 -3.08 -13.81 20.39
CA GLN A 269 -2.84 -12.37 20.45
C GLN A 269 -2.63 -11.88 19.02
N LEU A 270 -3.44 -10.93 18.55
CA LEU A 270 -3.20 -10.30 17.26
C LEU A 270 -2.01 -9.36 17.38
N GLU A 271 -1.13 -9.39 16.37
CA GLU A 271 0.04 -8.53 16.30
C GLU A 271 -0.02 -7.64 15.05
N PRO A 272 0.21 -6.33 15.17
CA PRO A 272 0.34 -5.45 14.02
C PRO A 272 1.60 -5.81 13.20
N PRO A 273 1.54 -5.76 11.85
CA PRO A 273 2.76 -5.78 11.04
C PRO A 273 3.63 -4.56 11.34
N ARG A 274 4.94 -4.64 11.06
CA ARG A 274 5.74 -3.42 10.84
C ARG A 274 5.20 -2.71 9.60
N HIS A 275 5.12 -1.38 9.62
CA HIS A 275 4.54 -0.58 8.54
C HIS A 275 5.02 0.88 8.60
N GLY A 276 5.08 1.52 7.43
CA GLY A 276 5.37 2.94 7.30
C GLY A 276 4.12 3.80 7.44
N TRP A 277 4.29 5.11 7.25
CA TRP A 277 3.21 6.09 7.32
C TRP A 277 2.12 5.89 6.25
N GLN A 278 2.49 5.45 5.04
CA GLN A 278 1.56 5.25 3.92
C GLN A 278 0.94 3.83 3.94
N ASN A 279 0.18 3.54 5.00
CA ASN A 279 -0.43 2.22 5.24
C ASN A 279 -1.97 2.23 5.19
N THR A 280 -2.57 3.22 4.53
CA THR A 280 -4.03 3.37 4.41
C THR A 280 -4.61 2.56 3.26
N GLY A 281 -5.90 2.22 3.33
CA GLY A 281 -6.62 1.56 2.23
C GLY A 281 -6.41 0.06 2.11
N PHE A 282 -5.72 -0.56 3.06
CA PHE A 282 -5.49 -2.01 3.12
C PHE A 282 -5.91 -2.57 4.46
N ASP A 283 -6.76 -3.59 4.44
CA ASP A 283 -7.10 -4.38 5.62
C ASP A 283 -5.86 -5.13 6.15
N VAL A 284 -5.96 -5.67 7.37
CA VAL A 284 -4.94 -6.58 7.92
C VAL A 284 -5.60 -7.91 8.23
N THR A 285 -5.16 -8.96 7.52
CA THR A 285 -5.58 -10.33 7.78
C THR A 285 -4.71 -10.98 8.85
N HIS A 286 -5.31 -11.48 9.92
CA HIS A 286 -4.65 -12.25 10.96
C HIS A 286 -5.12 -13.71 10.91
N ALA A 287 -4.26 -14.62 10.47
CA ALA A 287 -4.52 -16.05 10.64
C ALA A 287 -4.46 -16.44 12.13
N ILE A 288 -5.39 -17.27 12.57
CA ILE A 288 -5.48 -17.81 13.93
C ILE A 288 -5.58 -19.35 13.89
N PRO A 289 -5.26 -20.06 14.98
CA PRO A 289 -5.49 -21.51 15.03
C PRO A 289 -6.96 -21.84 14.75
N PRO A 290 -7.28 -22.85 13.90
CA PRO A 290 -8.64 -23.24 13.60
C PRO A 290 -9.45 -23.45 14.88
N THR A 291 -10.46 -22.61 15.09
CA THR A 291 -11.21 -22.54 16.33
C THR A 291 -12.69 -22.65 16.06
N ARG A 292 -13.31 -23.72 16.54
CA ARG A 292 -14.77 -23.91 16.47
C ARG A 292 -15.41 -23.47 17.79
N ALA A 293 -16.27 -22.46 17.77
CA ALA A 293 -16.91 -21.91 18.98
C ALA A 293 -18.21 -21.17 18.63
N ARG A 294 -19.07 -20.95 19.63
CA ARG A 294 -20.26 -20.10 19.49
C ARG A 294 -19.98 -18.65 19.82
N PHE A 295 -19.04 -18.41 20.72
CA PHE A 295 -18.71 -17.07 21.20
C PHE A 295 -17.25 -16.78 20.88
N PHE A 296 -16.99 -15.62 20.30
CA PHE A 296 -15.65 -15.08 20.09
C PHE A 296 -15.58 -13.70 20.73
N ARG A 297 -14.59 -13.47 21.59
CA ARG A 297 -14.40 -12.21 22.28
C ARG A 297 -13.03 -11.62 21.93
N PHE A 298 -13.01 -10.34 21.63
CA PHE A 298 -11.85 -9.58 21.22
C PHE A 298 -11.56 -8.54 22.28
N HIS A 299 -10.62 -8.85 23.18
CA HIS A 299 -10.19 -7.93 24.21
C HIS A 299 -9.18 -6.93 23.65
N TRP A 300 -9.28 -5.69 24.10
CA TRP A 300 -8.31 -4.65 23.80
C TRP A 300 -7.85 -3.96 25.09
N THR A 301 -6.56 -3.62 25.12
CA THR A 301 -5.96 -2.70 26.11
C THR A 301 -4.84 -1.90 25.44
N PRO A 302 -4.65 -0.61 25.78
CA PRO A 302 -3.51 0.16 25.31
C PRO A 302 -2.18 -0.31 25.92
N GLU A 303 -2.20 -1.04 27.04
CA GLU A 303 -1.00 -1.56 27.69
C GLU A 303 -0.16 -2.44 26.76
N GLY A 304 1.18 -2.36 26.90
CA GLY A 304 2.11 -3.08 26.03
C GLY A 304 2.23 -2.53 24.61
N THR A 305 1.69 -1.34 24.31
CA THR A 305 1.93 -0.66 23.03
C THR A 305 3.38 -0.20 22.96
N LEU A 306 4.12 -0.67 21.95
CA LEU A 306 5.47 -0.19 21.67
C LEU A 306 5.44 1.28 21.19
N PRO A 307 6.47 2.09 21.47
CA PRO A 307 6.56 3.46 20.99
C PRO A 307 6.64 3.52 19.44
N GLY A 308 6.22 4.66 18.90
CA GLY A 308 6.29 4.96 17.47
C GLY A 308 7.71 4.96 16.91
N ALA A 309 7.86 4.34 15.74
CA ALA A 309 9.08 4.34 14.91
C ALA A 309 8.67 4.45 13.44
N GLU A 310 9.61 4.66 12.52
CA GLU A 310 9.31 4.79 11.08
C GLU A 310 8.70 3.51 10.48
N ASP A 311 9.09 2.34 10.97
CA ASP A 311 8.54 1.03 10.61
C ASP A 311 7.42 0.57 11.56
N TYR A 312 6.93 1.49 12.40
CA TYR A 312 5.82 1.27 13.31
C TYR A 312 5.02 2.58 13.46
N ASP A 313 4.80 3.24 12.32
CA ASP A 313 4.48 4.67 12.26
C ASP A 313 3.19 5.02 13.02
N ASN A 314 2.18 4.17 12.93
CA ASN A 314 0.89 4.43 13.55
C ASN A 314 0.94 4.44 15.09
N ALA A 315 2.00 3.91 15.71
CA ALA A 315 2.21 3.97 17.16
C ALA A 315 2.71 5.34 17.64
N LYS A 316 3.03 6.28 16.74
CA LYS A 316 3.32 7.68 17.07
C LYS A 316 2.08 8.42 17.59
N TRP A 317 0.88 7.95 17.23
CA TRP A 317 -0.40 8.57 17.57
C TRP A 317 -0.99 8.01 18.86
N SER A 318 -1.97 8.73 19.45
CA SER A 318 -2.62 8.30 20.70
C SER A 318 -3.12 6.85 20.65
N PRO A 319 -2.86 6.03 21.68
CA PRO A 319 -3.21 4.61 21.71
C PRO A 319 -4.70 4.39 21.99
N ARG A 320 -5.56 4.85 21.09
CA ARG A 320 -7.02 4.65 21.14
C ARG A 320 -7.43 3.57 20.14
N LEU A 321 -8.35 2.69 20.53
CA LEU A 321 -8.92 1.72 19.61
C LEU A 321 -9.87 2.43 18.64
N ARG A 322 -9.70 2.15 17.34
CA ARG A 322 -10.64 2.54 16.30
C ARG A 322 -10.71 1.45 15.23
N LEU A 323 -11.90 0.95 14.95
CA LEU A 323 -12.13 0.04 13.83
C LEU A 323 -13.44 0.36 13.11
N THR A 324 -13.44 0.10 11.80
CA THR A 324 -14.63 0.17 10.94
C THR A 324 -15.08 -1.21 10.47
N GLY A 325 -14.26 -2.24 10.69
CA GLY A 325 -14.63 -3.62 10.46
C GLY A 325 -13.79 -4.62 11.24
N LEU A 326 -14.41 -5.74 11.60
CA LEU A 326 -13.76 -6.88 12.26
C LEU A 326 -14.41 -8.16 11.77
N HIS A 327 -13.77 -8.81 10.80
CA HIS A 327 -14.35 -9.95 10.11
C HIS A 327 -13.78 -11.26 10.62
N LEU A 328 -14.65 -12.21 10.92
CA LEU A 328 -14.26 -13.58 11.24
C LEU A 328 -14.53 -14.46 10.02
N SER A 329 -13.54 -15.22 9.58
CA SER A 329 -13.65 -16.04 8.37
C SER A 329 -13.21 -17.48 8.62
N ALA A 330 -13.97 -18.41 8.04
CA ALA A 330 -13.63 -19.83 7.99
C ALA A 330 -12.58 -20.13 6.90
N GLU A 331 -12.32 -19.18 5.99
CA GLU A 331 -11.35 -19.35 4.92
C GLU A 331 -9.92 -19.43 5.51
N PRO A 332 -9.13 -20.44 5.10
CA PRO A 332 -7.70 -20.49 5.39
C PRO A 332 -6.98 -19.41 4.58
N LEU A 333 -6.56 -18.33 5.24
CA LEU A 333 -5.82 -17.23 4.63
C LEU A 333 -4.38 -17.20 5.14
N ILE A 334 -3.47 -16.74 4.28
CA ILE A 334 -2.09 -16.46 4.67
C ILE A 334 -2.10 -15.26 5.63
N HIS A 335 -1.48 -15.41 6.80
CA HIS A 335 -1.36 -14.33 7.78
C HIS A 335 -0.69 -13.10 7.15
N GLN A 336 -1.33 -11.94 7.25
CA GLN A 336 -0.87 -10.63 6.76
C GLN A 336 -0.38 -10.66 5.31
N PHE A 337 -1.13 -11.37 4.46
CA PHE A 337 -0.73 -11.58 3.07
C PHE A 337 -0.70 -10.30 2.25
N GLU A 338 -1.39 -9.24 2.67
CA GLU A 338 -1.40 -7.92 2.02
C GLU A 338 -0.02 -7.24 2.05
N GLY A 339 0.81 -7.59 3.05
CA GLY A 339 2.22 -7.21 3.06
C GLY A 339 3.07 -8.13 2.19
N LYS A 340 2.80 -9.44 2.27
CA LYS A 340 3.58 -10.50 1.61
C LYS A 340 3.40 -10.52 0.09
N ASN A 341 2.26 -10.08 -0.41
CA ASN A 341 2.00 -9.91 -1.84
C ASN A 341 2.45 -8.53 -2.35
N ALA A 342 3.11 -7.73 -1.51
CA ALA A 342 3.61 -6.38 -1.82
C ALA A 342 2.52 -5.36 -2.23
N SER A 343 1.26 -5.58 -1.86
CA SER A 343 0.21 -4.56 -2.01
C SER A 343 0.50 -3.32 -1.17
N VAL A 344 1.19 -3.49 -0.04
CA VAL A 344 1.60 -2.40 0.86
C VAL A 344 2.90 -2.76 1.58
N TRP A 345 3.74 -1.77 1.88
CA TRP A 345 4.98 -2.01 2.62
C TRP A 345 4.67 -2.44 4.06
N ARG A 346 4.89 -3.72 4.34
CA ARG A 346 4.73 -4.32 5.68
C ARG A 346 5.74 -5.44 5.89
N LEU A 347 6.23 -5.59 7.12
CA LEU A 347 6.91 -6.81 7.55
C LEU A 347 6.01 -7.56 8.52
N ALA A 348 5.61 -8.75 8.12
CA ALA A 348 4.74 -9.60 8.92
C ALA A 348 5.54 -10.41 9.95
N HIS A 349 5.00 -10.53 11.16
CA HIS A 349 5.55 -11.43 12.16
C HIS A 349 5.30 -12.90 11.77
N PRO A 350 6.16 -13.83 12.22
CA PRO A 350 5.90 -15.26 12.06
C PRO A 350 4.57 -15.63 12.71
N VAL A 351 3.78 -16.43 12.01
CA VAL A 351 2.51 -16.94 12.56
C VAL A 351 2.81 -17.90 13.72
N THR A 352 1.97 -17.92 14.75
CA THR A 352 1.99 -18.99 15.78
C THR A 352 1.87 -20.36 15.10
N GLU A 353 2.61 -21.36 15.60
CA GLU A 353 2.67 -22.69 14.97
C GLU A 353 1.27 -23.32 14.80
N GLY A 354 0.36 -23.13 15.75
CA GLY A 354 -1.01 -23.65 15.69
C GLY A 354 -1.86 -23.10 14.53
N ALA A 355 -1.48 -21.98 13.92
CA ALA A 355 -2.12 -21.43 12.73
C ALA A 355 -1.42 -21.87 11.42
N LYS A 356 -0.24 -22.49 11.50
CA LYS A 356 0.47 -23.08 10.35
C LYS A 356 -0.06 -24.49 10.07
N SER A 357 -1.22 -24.59 9.41
CA SER A 357 -1.75 -25.88 8.96
C SER A 357 -1.62 -26.01 7.45
N THR A 358 -0.76 -26.93 6.98
CA THR A 358 -0.63 -27.29 5.56
C THR A 358 -1.82 -28.10 5.05
N ALA A 359 -2.64 -28.65 5.95
CA ALA A 359 -3.83 -29.43 5.62
C ALA A 359 -4.88 -28.64 4.81
N ASN A 360 -4.78 -27.31 4.79
CA ASN A 360 -5.68 -26.42 4.06
C ASN A 360 -5.01 -25.74 2.86
N TRP A 361 -3.79 -26.15 2.49
CA TRP A 361 -3.15 -25.67 1.27
C TRP A 361 -3.85 -26.28 0.07
N VAL A 362 -3.94 -25.50 -1.01
CA VAL A 362 -4.40 -26.00 -2.30
C VAL A 362 -3.19 -26.61 -3.01
N PRO A 363 -3.17 -27.93 -3.26
CA PRO A 363 -2.11 -28.56 -4.02
C PRO A 363 -2.09 -28.00 -5.46
N GLN A 364 -0.89 -27.81 -6.02
CA GLN A 364 -0.74 -27.19 -7.34
C GLN A 364 -1.39 -28.00 -8.46
N ASP A 365 -1.39 -29.33 -8.34
CA ASP A 365 -2.04 -30.26 -9.28
C ASP A 365 -3.58 -30.24 -9.21
N GLN A 366 -4.15 -29.64 -8.16
CA GLN A 366 -5.59 -29.40 -8.02
C GLN A 366 -6.02 -28.01 -8.52
N LEU A 367 -5.07 -27.16 -8.93
CA LEU A 367 -5.35 -25.86 -9.51
C LEU A 367 -5.62 -26.01 -11.01
N ILE A 368 -6.83 -25.68 -11.44
CA ILE A 368 -7.25 -25.77 -12.84
C ILE A 368 -7.23 -24.38 -13.46
N ASN A 369 -6.45 -24.18 -14.51
CA ASN A 369 -6.47 -22.94 -15.28
C ASN A 369 -7.67 -22.94 -16.24
N LEU A 370 -8.54 -21.94 -16.09
CA LEU A 370 -9.76 -21.74 -16.87
C LEU A 370 -9.75 -20.43 -17.67
N THR A 371 -8.58 -19.80 -17.83
CA THR A 371 -8.43 -18.49 -18.47
C THR A 371 -9.05 -18.47 -19.86
N ASP A 372 -8.74 -19.47 -20.70
CA ASP A 372 -9.26 -19.57 -22.07
C ASP A 372 -10.77 -19.83 -22.16
N LYS A 373 -11.43 -20.09 -21.03
CA LYS A 373 -12.88 -20.33 -20.96
C LYS A 373 -13.66 -19.07 -20.60
N LEU A 374 -12.99 -18.02 -20.10
CA LEU A 374 -13.64 -16.76 -19.76
C LEU A 374 -14.01 -16.02 -21.06
N GLN A 375 -15.27 -15.66 -21.18
CA GLN A 375 -15.80 -14.89 -22.31
C GLN A 375 -15.77 -13.39 -22.00
N ALA A 376 -15.81 -12.56 -23.04
CA ALA A 376 -15.81 -11.11 -22.92
C ALA A 376 -17.01 -10.55 -22.11
N ASP A 377 -18.13 -11.29 -22.05
CA ASP A 377 -19.30 -10.93 -21.24
C ASP A 377 -19.17 -11.31 -19.74
N GLY A 378 -17.99 -11.80 -19.33
CA GLY A 378 -17.73 -12.26 -17.97
C GLY A 378 -18.28 -13.65 -17.65
N SER A 379 -18.85 -14.35 -18.64
CA SER A 379 -19.33 -15.72 -18.46
C SER A 379 -18.25 -16.77 -18.68
N LEU A 380 -18.31 -17.85 -17.90
CA LEU A 380 -17.39 -18.97 -17.92
C LEU A 380 -18.19 -20.26 -18.16
N ARG A 381 -17.91 -20.98 -19.24
CA ARG A 381 -18.51 -22.29 -19.51
C ARG A 381 -17.55 -23.38 -19.08
N TRP A 382 -17.94 -24.16 -18.07
CA TRP A 382 -17.10 -25.21 -17.53
C TRP A 382 -17.95 -26.34 -16.94
N THR A 383 -17.42 -27.56 -16.95
CA THR A 383 -17.99 -28.71 -16.24
C THR A 383 -17.05 -29.02 -15.07
N PRO A 384 -17.31 -28.49 -13.87
CA PRO A 384 -16.46 -28.76 -12.73
C PRO A 384 -16.57 -30.25 -12.33
N PRO A 385 -15.47 -30.90 -11.92
CA PRO A 385 -15.55 -32.21 -11.28
C PRO A 385 -16.48 -32.18 -10.06
N LYS A 386 -17.00 -33.34 -9.64
CA LYS A 386 -17.86 -33.42 -8.45
C LYS A 386 -17.16 -32.79 -7.23
N GLY A 387 -17.90 -32.01 -6.44
CA GLY A 387 -17.38 -31.30 -5.28
C GLY A 387 -17.80 -29.83 -5.26
N GLN A 388 -17.22 -29.05 -4.35
CA GLN A 388 -17.35 -27.59 -4.31
C GLN A 388 -16.05 -26.98 -4.84
N TRP A 389 -16.17 -25.91 -5.62
CA TRP A 389 -15.02 -25.27 -6.26
C TRP A 389 -15.08 -23.76 -6.07
N VAL A 390 -13.93 -23.15 -5.79
CA VAL A 390 -13.76 -21.70 -5.86
C VAL A 390 -13.24 -21.36 -7.25
N LEU A 391 -13.95 -20.47 -7.94
CA LEU A 391 -13.49 -19.79 -9.15
C LEU A 391 -12.83 -18.47 -8.73
N LEU A 392 -11.54 -18.32 -9.00
CA LEU A 392 -10.75 -17.13 -8.70
C LEU A 392 -10.46 -16.39 -10.02
N ARG A 393 -11.12 -15.26 -10.23
CA ARG A 393 -10.86 -14.37 -11.38
C ARG A 393 -9.88 -13.30 -10.94
N MET A 394 -8.67 -13.33 -11.50
CA MET A 394 -7.59 -12.39 -11.19
C MET A 394 -7.39 -11.44 -12.36
N GLY A 395 -7.15 -10.18 -12.05
CA GLY A 395 -6.74 -9.17 -13.03
C GLY A 395 -5.86 -8.10 -12.40
N HIS A 396 -5.66 -7.00 -13.12
CA HIS A 396 -4.97 -5.84 -12.60
C HIS A 396 -5.68 -4.53 -12.96
N THR A 397 -5.41 -3.51 -12.16
CA THR A 397 -5.90 -2.13 -12.31
C THR A 397 -4.82 -1.14 -11.82
N SER A 398 -4.99 0.15 -12.13
CA SER A 398 -4.24 1.26 -11.54
C SER A 398 -4.33 1.23 -10.00
N THR A 399 -3.26 1.64 -9.31
CA THR A 399 -3.30 1.93 -7.87
C THR A 399 -4.09 3.22 -7.57
N GLY A 400 -4.28 4.09 -8.56
CA GLY A 400 -4.95 5.39 -8.40
C GLY A 400 -4.13 6.41 -7.60
N MET A 401 -2.80 6.21 -7.52
CA MET A 401 -1.90 7.19 -6.89
C MET A 401 -1.53 8.29 -7.87
N THR A 402 -1.48 9.53 -7.39
CA THR A 402 -1.04 10.71 -8.14
C THR A 402 0.21 11.30 -7.49
N ASN A 403 0.90 12.20 -8.21
CA ASN A 403 1.90 13.06 -7.58
C ASN A 403 1.23 13.99 -6.55
N ALA A 404 2.03 14.40 -5.58
CA ALA A 404 1.62 15.14 -4.39
C ALA A 404 2.17 16.56 -4.40
#